data_AF-K1S6B3-F1
#
_entry.id   AF-K1S6B3-F1
#
_cell.length_a   1.000
_cell.length_b   1.000
_cell.length_c   1.000
_cell.angle_alpha   90.00
_cell.angle_beta   90.00
_cell.angle_gamma   90.00
#
_symmetry.space_group_name_H-M   'P 1'
#
loop_
_entity.id
_entity.type
_entity.pdbx_description
1 polymer ?
#
loop_
_entity_poly.entity_id
_entity_poly.type
_entity_poly.pdbx_seq_one_letter_code
_entity_poly.pdbx_strand_id
1 'polypeptide(L)'
;MGAGTAQRGACLLISGKVRKNMEFVVFAGVLLLLFIFMIVQELIQTKNQEKLFKKYLRENYGKEPPKEYSLERFARLGSYLERHKEEKQLDDITWNDLGMDEVFRRIDRTYSAAGEEYLYYTLRNISCG
;
A
#
# COMPACT_ATOMS: atom_id res chain seq x y z
N MET A 1 13.74 10.05 -71.75
CA MET A 1 14.27 9.16 -70.69
C MET A 1 13.96 9.83 -69.34
N GLY A 2 12.97 9.37 -68.56
CA GLY A 2 12.64 10.09 -67.31
C GLY A 2 11.48 9.55 -66.47
N ALA A 3 10.60 8.70 -67.02
CA ALA A 3 9.46 8.16 -66.25
C ALA A 3 9.85 7.05 -65.24
N GLY A 4 10.94 6.31 -65.48
CA GLY A 4 11.33 5.16 -64.64
C GLY A 4 11.97 5.52 -63.28
N THR A 5 12.52 6.73 -63.12
CA THR A 5 13.19 7.16 -61.88
C THR A 5 12.19 7.70 -60.84
N ALA A 6 11.13 8.41 -61.28
CA ALA A 6 10.09 8.93 -60.39
C ALA A 6 9.22 7.83 -59.77
N GLN A 7 8.87 6.80 -60.56
CA GLN A 7 8.05 5.67 -60.09
C GLN A 7 8.81 4.75 -59.12
N ARG A 8 10.12 4.61 -59.30
CA ARG A 8 11.01 3.92 -58.33
C ARG A 8 11.13 4.70 -57.02
N GLY A 9 11.26 6.03 -57.06
CA GLY A 9 11.30 6.87 -55.86
C GLY A 9 10.01 6.79 -55.02
N ALA A 10 8.85 6.86 -55.68
CA ALA A 10 7.55 6.76 -55.00
C ALA A 10 7.34 5.38 -54.35
N CYS A 11 7.70 4.28 -55.04
CA CYS A 11 7.61 2.93 -54.48
C CYS A 11 8.51 2.74 -53.25
N LEU A 12 9.73 3.31 -53.28
CA LEU A 12 10.69 3.21 -52.18
C LEU A 12 10.23 4.02 -50.95
N LEU A 13 9.62 5.20 -51.17
CA LEU A 13 9.03 6.02 -50.11
C LEU A 13 7.78 5.37 -49.50
N ILE A 14 6.91 4.77 -50.31
CA ILE A 14 5.73 4.04 -49.83
C ILE A 14 6.16 2.80 -49.03
N SER A 15 7.13 2.04 -49.54
CA SER A 15 7.67 0.86 -48.84
C SER A 15 8.36 1.23 -47.53
N GLY A 16 9.09 2.35 -47.49
CA GLY A 16 9.68 2.89 -46.25
C GLY A 16 8.67 3.46 -45.26
N LYS A 17 7.62 4.14 -45.73
CA LYS A 17 6.51 4.65 -44.91
C LYS A 17 5.71 3.50 -44.29
N VAL A 18 5.37 2.49 -45.09
CA VAL A 18 4.66 1.28 -44.63
C VAL A 18 5.51 0.51 -43.62
N ARG A 19 6.81 0.34 -43.88
CA ARG A 19 7.73 -0.32 -42.94
C ARG A 19 7.83 0.39 -41.59
N LYS A 20 8.01 1.73 -41.60
CA LYS A 20 8.00 2.53 -40.35
C LYS A 20 6.68 2.37 -39.59
N ASN A 21 5.54 2.46 -40.27
CA ASN A 21 4.23 2.29 -39.63
C ASN A 21 4.08 0.90 -38.98
N MET A 22 4.61 -0.15 -39.60
CA MET A 22 4.60 -1.50 -39.02
C MET A 22 5.50 -1.60 -37.77
N GLU A 23 6.68 -0.99 -37.78
CA GLU A 23 7.58 -0.95 -36.61
C GLU A 23 6.91 -0.25 -35.41
N PHE A 24 6.22 0.87 -35.63
CA PHE A 24 5.46 1.57 -34.58
C PHE A 24 4.30 0.71 -34.03
N VAL A 25 3.58 0.00 -34.89
CA VAL A 25 2.48 -0.88 -34.47
C VAL A 25 3.00 -2.05 -33.64
N VAL A 26 4.11 -2.68 -34.05
CA VAL A 26 4.75 -3.76 -33.28
C VAL A 26 5.23 -3.24 -31.93
N PHE A 27 5.89 -2.08 -31.91
CA PHE A 27 6.36 -1.46 -30.67
C PHE A 27 5.20 -1.13 -29.71
N ALA A 28 4.12 -0.52 -30.22
CA ALA A 28 2.93 -0.23 -29.42
C ALA A 28 2.26 -1.52 -28.89
N GLY A 29 2.22 -2.59 -29.70
CA GLY A 29 1.70 -3.89 -29.28
C GLY A 29 2.51 -4.52 -28.15
N VAL A 30 3.84 -4.42 -28.20
CA VAL A 30 4.72 -4.89 -27.11
C VAL A 30 4.49 -4.09 -25.82
N LEU A 31 4.40 -2.77 -25.91
CA LEU A 31 4.11 -1.92 -24.74
C LEU A 31 2.74 -2.23 -24.13
N LEU A 32 1.72 -2.45 -24.96
CA LEU A 32 0.39 -2.84 -24.51
C LEU A 32 0.42 -4.19 -23.78
N LEU A 33 1.15 -5.17 -24.32
CA LEU A 33 1.30 -6.49 -23.67
C LEU A 33 2.01 -6.39 -22.32
N LEU A 34 3.07 -5.57 -22.22
CA LEU A 34 3.75 -5.34 -20.94
C LEU A 34 2.83 -4.66 -19.93
N PHE A 35 2.02 -3.70 -20.36
CA PHE A 35 1.04 -3.03 -19.50
C PHE A 35 -0.03 -4.00 -18.99
N ILE A 36 -0.61 -4.81 -19.87
CA ILE A 36 -1.58 -5.86 -19.50
C ILE A 36 -0.94 -6.86 -18.54
N PHE A 37 0.31 -7.27 -18.80
CA PHE A 37 1.04 -8.18 -17.94
C PHE A 37 1.24 -7.60 -16.53
N MET A 38 1.62 -6.32 -16.40
CA MET A 38 1.74 -5.66 -15.10
C MET A 38 0.42 -5.67 -14.32
N ILE A 39 -0.70 -5.34 -14.96
CA ILE A 39 -2.02 -5.38 -14.32
C ILE A 39 -2.37 -6.79 -13.86
N VAL A 40 -2.19 -7.80 -14.72
CA VAL A 40 -2.48 -9.20 -14.36
C VAL A 40 -1.62 -9.65 -13.17
N GLN A 41 -0.34 -9.30 -13.17
CA GLN A 41 0.56 -9.59 -12.05
C GLN A 41 0.09 -8.94 -10.75
N GLU A 42 -0.28 -7.67 -10.78
CA GLU A 42 -0.79 -6.95 -9.61
C GLU A 42 -2.09 -7.58 -9.07
N LEU A 43 -3.02 -7.96 -9.95
CA LEU A 43 -4.27 -8.63 -9.55
C LEU A 43 -4.01 -10.01 -8.93
N ILE A 44 -3.06 -10.79 -9.47
CA ILE A 44 -2.71 -12.09 -8.88
C ILE A 44 -1.99 -11.89 -7.54
N GLN A 45 -1.05 -10.95 -7.47
CA GLN A 45 -0.29 -10.67 -6.26
C GLN A 45 -1.20 -10.20 -5.12
N THR A 46 -2.11 -9.26 -5.36
CA THR A 46 -3.06 -8.77 -4.35
C THR A 46 -3.90 -9.91 -3.75
N LYS A 47 -4.41 -10.83 -4.60
CA LYS A 47 -5.16 -12.01 -4.14
C LYS A 47 -4.30 -12.97 -3.34
N ASN A 48 -3.04 -13.14 -3.71
CA ASN A 48 -2.11 -14.00 -2.97
C ASN A 48 -1.73 -13.38 -1.62
N GLN A 49 -1.48 -12.07 -1.56
CA GLN A 49 -1.22 -11.34 -0.31
C GLN A 49 -2.43 -11.43 0.62
N GLU A 50 -3.65 -11.25 0.11
CA GLU A 50 -4.88 -11.39 0.89
C GLU A 50 -5.02 -12.79 1.50
N LYS A 51 -4.75 -13.84 0.70
CA LYS A 51 -4.78 -15.24 1.18
C LYS A 51 -3.72 -15.49 2.27
N LEU A 52 -2.50 -15.01 2.06
CA LEU A 52 -1.41 -15.13 3.03
C LEU A 52 -1.74 -14.37 4.32
N PHE A 53 -2.28 -13.16 4.21
CA PHE A 53 -2.69 -12.36 5.36
C PHE A 53 -3.81 -13.03 6.15
N LYS A 54 -4.85 -13.56 5.49
CA LYS A 54 -5.92 -14.33 6.17
C LYS A 54 -5.39 -15.57 6.87
N LYS A 55 -4.46 -16.30 6.22
CA LYS A 55 -3.81 -17.46 6.83
C LYS A 55 -3.02 -17.05 8.07
N TYR A 56 -2.22 -15.99 7.97
CA TYR A 56 -1.49 -15.40 9.08
C TYR A 56 -2.43 -15.00 10.24
N LEU A 57 -3.55 -14.34 9.97
CA LEU A 57 -4.54 -13.97 10.98
C LEU A 57 -5.10 -15.21 11.70
N ARG A 58 -5.44 -16.26 10.95
CA ARG A 58 -5.98 -17.50 11.50
C ARG A 58 -4.96 -18.24 12.36
N GLU A 59 -3.70 -18.30 11.91
CA GLU A 59 -2.62 -18.99 12.63
C GLU A 59 -2.18 -18.24 13.89
N ASN A 60 -2.34 -16.92 13.92
CA ASN A 60 -1.97 -16.07 15.06
C ASN A 60 -3.16 -15.64 15.93
N TYR A 61 -4.37 -16.10 15.61
CA TYR A 61 -5.55 -15.83 16.41
C TYR A 61 -5.36 -16.39 17.82
N GLY A 62 -5.61 -15.56 18.84
CA GLY A 62 -5.44 -15.90 20.25
C GLY A 62 -3.99 -15.98 20.75
N LYS A 63 -2.98 -15.91 19.88
CA LYS A 63 -1.57 -15.82 20.27
C LYS A 63 -1.19 -14.38 20.60
N GLU A 64 -0.13 -14.18 21.38
CA GLU A 64 0.43 -12.86 21.62
C GLU A 64 0.76 -12.16 20.29
N PRO A 65 0.44 -10.85 20.13
CA PRO A 65 0.77 -10.14 18.90
C PRO A 65 2.28 -10.18 18.68
N PRO A 66 2.78 -10.62 17.51
CA PRO A 66 4.22 -10.61 17.22
C PRO A 66 4.73 -9.19 16.90
N LYS A 67 3.96 -8.16 17.23
CA LYS A 67 4.17 -6.79 16.81
C LYS A 67 5.18 -6.12 17.75
N GLU A 68 6.38 -5.90 17.24
CA GLU A 68 7.37 -5.12 17.95
C GLU A 68 7.10 -3.62 17.81
N TYR A 69 7.28 -2.92 18.91
CA TYR A 69 7.12 -1.49 18.99
C TYR A 69 8.46 -0.83 19.28
N SER A 70 8.96 -0.06 18.33
CA SER A 70 10.07 0.86 18.57
C SER A 70 9.58 2.07 19.38
N LEU A 71 10.48 2.72 20.11
CA LEU A 71 10.20 3.96 20.82
C LEU A 71 9.65 5.05 19.88
N GLU A 72 10.16 5.13 18.65
CA GLU A 72 9.69 6.08 17.64
C GLU A 72 8.23 5.82 17.24
N ARG A 73 7.83 4.55 17.09
CA ARG A 73 6.45 4.21 16.75
C ARG A 73 5.49 4.58 17.87
N PHE A 74 5.89 4.34 19.13
CA PHE A 74 5.12 4.76 20.30
C PHE A 74 4.96 6.28 20.36
N ALA A 75 6.02 7.04 20.11
CA ALA A 75 5.97 8.50 20.11
C ALA A 75 4.98 9.08 19.09
N ARG A 76 4.65 8.36 18.01
CA ARG A 76 3.69 8.80 17.00
C ARG A 76 2.23 8.59 17.38
N LEU A 77 1.94 7.72 18.35
CA LEU A 77 0.56 7.35 18.74
C LEU A 77 -0.26 8.54 19.24
N GLY A 78 0.39 9.55 19.81
CA GLY A 78 -0.27 10.74 20.36
C GLY A 78 -0.96 11.62 19.31
N SER A 79 -0.66 11.45 18.02
CA SER A 79 -1.13 12.35 16.95
C SER A 79 -2.65 12.51 16.91
N TYR A 80 -3.41 11.41 16.99
CA TYR A 80 -4.87 11.48 17.02
C TYR A 80 -5.40 12.03 18.34
N LEU A 81 -4.83 11.61 19.47
CA LEU A 81 -5.19 12.06 20.81
C LEU A 81 -5.04 13.59 20.95
N GLU A 82 -3.95 14.16 20.45
CA GLU A 82 -3.69 15.60 20.49
C GLU A 82 -4.75 16.41 19.71
N ARG A 83 -5.27 15.86 18.62
CA ARG A 83 -6.34 16.49 17.82
C ARG A 83 -7.73 16.34 18.45
N HIS A 84 -7.90 15.42 19.39
CA HIS A 84 -9.18 15.07 20.03
C HIS A 84 -9.01 15.05 21.56
N LYS A 85 -8.48 16.14 22.13
CA LYS A 85 -8.32 16.25 23.59
C LYS A 85 -9.69 16.35 24.27
N GLU A 86 -9.83 15.64 25.38
CA GLU A 86 -11.02 15.65 26.23
C GLU A 86 -10.63 15.96 27.68
N GLU A 87 -11.58 16.51 28.45
CA GLU A 87 -11.32 16.94 29.83
C GLU A 87 -11.00 15.78 30.80
N LYS A 88 -11.44 14.56 30.51
CA LYS A 88 -11.30 13.38 31.39
C LYS A 88 -10.33 12.33 30.85
N GLN A 89 -9.26 12.77 30.20
CA GLN A 89 -8.21 11.88 29.70
C GLN A 89 -7.25 11.45 30.80
N LEU A 90 -6.81 10.19 30.74
CA LEU A 90 -5.72 9.71 31.57
C LEU A 90 -4.44 10.48 31.22
N ASP A 91 -3.90 11.17 32.21
CA ASP A 91 -2.63 11.88 32.09
C ASP A 91 -1.45 10.91 32.02
N ASP A 92 -0.28 11.42 31.64
CA ASP A 92 0.91 10.60 31.41
C ASP A 92 1.45 9.95 32.70
N ILE A 93 1.24 10.57 33.87
CA ILE A 93 1.66 10.01 35.16
C ILE A 93 0.80 8.78 35.45
N THR A 94 -0.53 8.96 35.41
CA THR A 94 -1.47 7.85 35.65
C THR A 94 -1.27 6.71 34.62
N TRP A 95 -1.03 7.05 33.35
CA TRP A 95 -0.73 6.07 32.31
C TRP A 95 0.51 5.23 32.63
N ASN A 96 1.58 5.89 33.11
CA ASN A 96 2.82 5.23 33.49
C ASN A 96 2.68 4.39 34.76
N ASP A 97 1.98 4.90 35.79
CA ASP A 97 1.72 4.17 37.04
C ASP A 97 0.96 2.86 36.80
N LEU A 98 0.08 2.84 35.80
CA LEU A 98 -0.68 1.66 35.37
C LEU A 98 0.08 0.73 34.41
N GLY A 99 1.28 1.10 33.97
CA GLY A 99 2.05 0.31 32.99
C GLY A 99 1.33 0.15 31.64
N MET A 100 0.57 1.16 31.22
CA MET A 100 -0.35 1.03 30.08
C MET A 100 0.33 0.82 28.73
N ASP A 101 1.63 1.13 28.59
CA ASP A 101 2.42 0.79 27.40
C ASP A 101 2.46 -0.73 27.16
N GLU A 102 2.62 -1.52 28.23
CA GLU A 102 2.62 -2.98 28.15
C GLU A 102 1.23 -3.52 27.82
N VAL A 103 0.20 -2.94 28.44
CA VAL A 103 -1.20 -3.27 28.17
C VAL A 103 -1.51 -3.01 26.70
N PHE A 104 -1.17 -1.83 26.19
CA PHE A 104 -1.36 -1.45 24.80
C PHE A 104 -0.68 -2.45 23.85
N ARG A 105 0.61 -2.77 24.08
CA ARG A 105 1.35 -3.76 23.25
C ARG A 105 0.67 -5.12 23.22
N ARG A 106 0.10 -5.56 24.34
CA ARG A 106 -0.52 -6.88 24.48
C ARG A 106 -1.89 -6.98 23.82
N ILE A 107 -2.67 -5.90 23.87
CA ILE A 107 -4.03 -5.88 23.32
C ILE A 107 -4.09 -5.40 21.88
N ASP A 108 -3.06 -4.69 21.39
CA ASP A 108 -3.10 -4.14 20.05
C ASP A 108 -3.15 -5.26 18.99
N ARG A 109 -4.28 -5.28 18.28
CA ARG A 109 -4.55 -6.15 17.13
C ARG A 109 -4.76 -5.35 15.85
N THR A 110 -4.41 -4.07 15.86
CA THR A 110 -4.61 -3.20 14.71
C THR A 110 -3.48 -3.39 13.69
N TYR A 111 -3.87 -3.38 12.41
CA TYR A 111 -2.96 -3.56 11.28
C TYR A 111 -2.75 -2.26 10.50
N SER A 112 -3.14 -1.11 11.06
CA SER A 112 -2.99 0.22 10.45
C SER A 112 -2.61 1.26 11.50
N ALA A 113 -1.79 2.25 11.11
CA ALA A 113 -1.39 3.34 12.00
C ALA A 113 -2.58 4.12 12.57
N ALA A 114 -3.62 4.36 11.75
CA ALA A 114 -4.85 4.99 12.21
C ALA A 114 -5.58 4.16 13.28
N GLY A 115 -5.57 2.83 13.15
CA GLY A 115 -6.12 1.95 14.17
C GLY A 115 -5.34 2.01 15.48
N GLU A 116 -4.00 2.07 15.40
CA GLU A 116 -3.12 2.19 16.56
C GLU A 116 -3.36 3.50 17.31
N GLU A 117 -3.38 4.62 16.59
CA GLU A 117 -3.66 5.95 17.16
C GLU A 117 -5.05 6.00 17.81
N TYR A 118 -6.05 5.39 17.17
CA TYR A 118 -7.41 5.35 17.71
C TYR A 118 -7.54 4.44 18.93
N LEU A 119 -6.85 3.28 18.95
CA LEU A 119 -6.79 2.41 20.12
C LEU A 119 -6.11 3.12 21.28
N TYR A 120 -5.00 3.83 21.03
CA TYR A 120 -4.28 4.60 22.04
C TYR A 120 -5.19 5.69 22.64
N TYR A 121 -5.88 6.45 21.78
CA TYR A 121 -6.90 7.40 22.21
C TYR A 121 -8.03 6.72 23.02
N THR A 122 -8.54 5.58 22.57
CA THR A 122 -9.59 4.84 23.30
C THR A 122 -9.14 4.47 24.71
N LEU A 123 -7.91 3.97 24.88
CA LEU A 123 -7.38 3.60 26.20
C LEU A 123 -7.14 4.82 27.11
N ARG A 124 -6.82 5.98 26.52
CA ARG A 124 -6.66 7.25 27.25
C ARG A 124 -8.00 7.85 27.68
N ASN A 125 -9.11 7.44 27.06
CA ASN A 125 -10.46 7.93 27.32
C ASN A 125 -11.38 6.85 27.89
N ILE A 126 -10.84 5.83 28.59
CA ILE A 126 -11.68 4.84 29.28
C ILE A 126 -12.40 5.57 30.42
N SER A 127 -13.60 6.08 30.15
CA SER A 127 -14.44 6.61 31.20
C SER A 127 -15.07 5.45 31.95
N CYS A 128 -14.96 5.48 33.27
CA CYS A 128 -15.93 4.79 34.11
C CYS A 128 -17.26 5.54 33.92
N GLY A 129 -18.22 4.90 33.27
CA GLY A 129 -19.61 5.33 33.26
C GLY A 129 -20.20 5.38 34.66
#